data_AF-A0A8J7YUJ9-F1
#
_entry.id   AF-A0A8J7YUJ9-F1
#
_cell.length_a   1.000
_cell.length_b   1.000
_cell.length_c   1.000
_cell.angle_alpha   90.00
_cell.angle_beta   90.00
_cell.angle_gamma   90.00
#
_symmetry.space_group_name_H-M   'P 1'
#
loop_
_entity.id
_entity.type
_entity.pdbx_description
1 polymer ?
#
loop_
_entity_poly.entity_id
_entity_poly.type
_entity_poly.pdbx_seq_one_letter_code
_entity_poly.pdbx_strand_id
1 'polypeptide(L)'
;MEAAILLSLSILVVFISSLLFVNSIEYVADLMKWSHTFTGAVIAPVFTSIPELFIFVVAVFIHGGHAGSEIGLGLIFGEPFMTSSISYFLVLLAVLLAVALHRIAPGQLSFNRSLRIPFLFVFVLFPLVLVPGIVHVAALQYAMGALFIALYVLYIRTVMGEKTAEIHPPAEEPLINVLLDRRYSAFIQLALSAILLYFGSNLMIDSIEALSSGGLS
;
A
#
# COMPACT_ATOMS: atom_id res chain seq x y z
N MET A 1 27.67 12.62 -4.41
CA MET A 1 27.46 11.51 -5.38
C MET A 1 27.13 10.21 -4.66
N GLU A 2 27.87 9.87 -3.60
CA GLU A 2 27.62 8.69 -2.77
C GLU A 2 26.19 8.62 -2.20
N ALA A 3 25.68 9.70 -1.59
CA ALA A 3 24.32 9.73 -1.05
C ALA A 3 23.22 9.46 -2.10
N ALA A 4 23.40 9.93 -3.34
CA ALA A 4 22.45 9.65 -4.43
C ALA A 4 22.48 8.18 -4.89
N ILE A 5 23.65 7.56 -4.85
CA ILE A 5 23.80 6.12 -5.14
C ILE A 5 23.15 5.30 -4.03
N LEU A 6 23.40 5.65 -2.76
CA LEU A 6 22.79 5.00 -1.60
C LEU A 6 21.26 5.16 -1.61
N LEU A 7 20.76 6.34 -1.95
CA LEU A 7 19.33 6.58 -2.13
C LEU A 7 18.76 5.67 -3.23
N SER A 8 19.40 5.63 -4.40
CA SER A 8 18.92 4.80 -5.51
C SER A 8 18.91 3.30 -5.15
N LEU A 9 19.95 2.84 -4.46
CA LEU A 9 20.06 1.46 -3.98
C LEU A 9 18.98 1.16 -2.94
N SER A 10 18.76 2.06 -1.98
CA SER A 10 17.76 1.89 -0.93
C SER A 10 16.34 1.82 -1.49
N ILE A 11 16.00 2.66 -2.46
CA ILE A 11 14.71 2.62 -3.18
C ILE A 11 14.54 1.26 -3.85
N LEU A 12 15.58 0.75 -4.52
CA LEU A 12 15.53 -0.56 -5.16
C LEU A 12 15.34 -1.69 -4.13
N VAL A 13 16.02 -1.63 -2.99
CA VAL A 13 15.86 -2.61 -1.90
C VAL A 13 14.44 -2.57 -1.35
N VAL A 14 13.91 -1.38 -1.05
CA VAL A 14 12.52 -1.20 -0.57
C VAL A 14 11.52 -1.73 -1.58
N PHE A 15 11.70 -1.41 -2.86
CA PHE A 15 10.84 -1.88 -3.95
C PHE A 15 10.85 -3.40 -4.11
N ILE A 16 12.02 -4.04 -4.12
CA ILE A 16 12.10 -5.51 -4.20
C ILE A 16 11.51 -6.15 -2.93
N SER A 17 11.76 -5.55 -1.77
CA SER A 17 11.24 -6.04 -0.49
C SER A 17 9.72 -5.96 -0.45
N SER A 18 9.12 -4.87 -0.93
CA SER A 18 7.66 -4.72 -0.97
C SER A 18 7.02 -5.74 -1.91
N LEU A 19 7.62 -6.01 -3.08
CA LEU A 19 7.15 -7.06 -3.99
C LEU A 19 7.17 -8.45 -3.33
N LEU A 20 8.28 -8.80 -2.66
CA LEU A 20 8.38 -10.08 -1.94
C LEU A 20 7.41 -10.15 -0.76
N PHE A 21 7.18 -9.04 -0.06
CA PHE A 21 6.27 -8.95 1.08
C PHE A 21 4.82 -9.19 0.64
N VAL A 22 4.35 -8.43 -0.36
CA VAL A 22 2.99 -8.53 -0.89
C VAL A 22 2.72 -9.93 -1.41
N ASN A 23 3.63 -10.50 -2.21
CA ASN A 23 3.50 -11.86 -2.73
C ASN A 23 3.41 -12.92 -1.62
N SER A 24 4.23 -12.81 -0.57
CA SER A 24 4.19 -13.74 0.57
C SER A 24 2.84 -13.69 1.28
N ILE A 25 2.33 -12.50 1.48
CA ILE A 25 1.08 -12.26 2.19
C ILE A 25 -0.13 -12.68 1.36
N GLU A 26 -0.16 -12.41 0.06
CA GLU A 26 -1.22 -12.88 -0.83
C GLU A 26 -1.34 -14.41 -0.79
N TYR A 27 -0.20 -15.10 -0.82
CA TYR A 27 -0.16 -16.55 -0.67
C TYR A 27 -0.68 -17.01 0.70
N VAL A 28 -0.30 -16.34 1.80
CA VAL A 28 -0.82 -16.62 3.14
C VAL A 28 -2.33 -16.36 3.23
N ALA A 29 -2.84 -15.31 2.59
CA ALA A 29 -4.26 -14.98 2.56
C ALA A 29 -5.08 -16.06 1.81
N ASP A 30 -4.53 -16.60 0.72
CA ASP A 30 -5.16 -17.70 -0.04
C ASP A 30 -5.26 -18.99 0.81
N LEU A 31 -4.21 -19.30 1.59
CA LEU A 31 -4.24 -20.41 2.55
C LEU A 31 -5.36 -20.27 3.60
N MET A 32 -5.75 -19.04 3.96
CA MET A 32 -6.78 -18.75 4.96
C MET A 32 -8.22 -18.87 4.40
N LYS A 33 -8.39 -19.12 3.09
CA LYS A 33 -9.69 -19.32 2.42
C LYS A 33 -10.72 -18.21 2.68
N TRP A 34 -10.27 -16.95 2.73
CA TRP A 34 -11.17 -15.81 2.86
C TRP A 34 -12.01 -15.57 1.60
N SER A 35 -13.14 -14.87 1.73
CA SER A 35 -14.02 -14.58 0.58
C SER A 35 -13.35 -13.62 -0.39
N HIS A 36 -13.60 -13.79 -1.70
CA HIS A 36 -13.00 -12.97 -2.75
C HIS A 36 -13.19 -11.46 -2.54
N THR A 37 -14.42 -11.04 -2.21
CA THR A 37 -14.74 -9.63 -1.94
C THR A 37 -13.97 -9.09 -0.74
N PHE A 38 -13.79 -9.89 0.31
CA PHE A 38 -12.99 -9.50 1.46
C PHE A 38 -11.50 -9.44 1.12
N THR A 39 -10.99 -10.42 0.37
CA THR A 39 -9.59 -10.45 -0.05
C THR A 39 -9.25 -9.23 -0.92
N GLY A 40 -10.05 -8.94 -1.94
CA GLY A 40 -9.78 -7.85 -2.86
C GLY A 40 -10.05 -6.46 -2.29
N ALA A 41 -11.06 -6.28 -1.45
CA ALA A 41 -11.45 -4.96 -0.95
C ALA A 41 -10.78 -4.56 0.38
N VAL A 42 -10.42 -5.53 1.22
CA VAL A 42 -9.79 -5.27 2.53
C VAL A 42 -8.34 -5.73 2.55
N ILE A 43 -8.12 -7.00 2.25
CA ILE A 43 -6.85 -7.68 2.54
C ILE A 43 -5.75 -7.21 1.60
N ALA A 44 -5.98 -7.22 0.28
CA ALA A 44 -5.01 -6.76 -0.68
C ALA A 44 -4.61 -5.29 -0.44
N PRO A 45 -5.54 -4.32 -0.30
CA PRO A 45 -5.17 -2.93 -0.03
C PRO A 45 -4.41 -2.74 1.29
N VAL A 46 -4.80 -3.44 2.36
CA VAL A 46 -4.08 -3.38 3.65
C VAL A 46 -2.64 -3.82 3.46
N PHE A 47 -2.45 -4.96 2.83
CA PHE A 47 -1.14 -5.58 2.73
C PHE A 47 -0.23 -4.87 1.72
N THR A 48 -0.80 -4.29 0.67
CA THR A 48 -0.05 -3.42 -0.25
C THR A 48 0.37 -2.12 0.38
N SER A 49 -0.32 -1.62 1.42
CA SER A 49 0.04 -0.39 2.13
C SER A 49 0.93 -0.62 3.36
N ILE A 50 1.17 -1.88 3.75
CA ILE A 50 2.08 -2.20 4.86
C ILE A 50 3.52 -1.71 4.57
N PRO A 51 4.09 -1.92 3.37
CA PRO A 51 5.44 -1.46 3.08
C PRO A 51 5.64 0.05 3.35
N GLU A 52 4.67 0.86 2.95
CA GLU A 52 4.65 2.30 3.13
C GLU A 52 4.44 2.68 4.60
N LEU A 53 3.55 1.96 5.31
CA LEU A 53 3.37 2.12 6.75
C LEU A 53 4.65 1.82 7.53
N PHE A 54 5.44 0.84 7.10
CA PHE A 54 6.76 0.56 7.69
C PHE A 54 7.70 1.75 7.52
N ILE A 55 7.83 2.29 6.29
CA ILE A 55 8.66 3.47 6.03
C ILE A 55 8.18 4.64 6.88
N PHE A 56 6.86 4.87 6.95
CA PHE A 56 6.25 5.92 7.75
C PHE A 56 6.61 5.77 9.24
N VAL A 57 6.47 4.58 9.81
CA VAL A 57 6.80 4.31 11.21
C VAL A 57 8.29 4.51 11.47
N VAL A 58 9.16 4.04 10.59
CA VAL A 58 10.62 4.21 10.70
C VAL A 58 10.99 5.70 10.62
N ALA A 59 10.38 6.47 9.71
CA ALA A 59 10.62 7.90 9.58
C ALA A 59 10.19 8.67 10.84
N VAL A 60 8.96 8.44 11.31
CA VAL A 60 8.37 9.25 12.38
C VAL A 60 8.85 8.84 13.77
N PHE A 61 8.95 7.53 14.06
CA PHE A 61 9.24 7.04 15.41
C PHE A 61 10.70 6.69 15.66
N ILE A 62 11.46 6.29 14.63
CA ILE A 62 12.88 5.90 14.79
C ILE A 62 13.79 7.08 14.54
N HIS A 63 13.65 7.77 13.41
CA HIS A 63 14.46 8.96 13.11
C HIS A 63 13.90 10.20 13.81
N GLY A 64 12.60 10.43 13.68
CA GLY A 64 11.93 11.55 14.30
C GLY A 64 12.45 12.91 13.82
N GLY A 65 12.31 13.93 14.66
CA GLY A 65 12.73 15.29 14.34
C GLY A 65 11.96 15.92 13.18
N HIS A 66 12.52 16.99 12.61
CA HIS A 66 11.92 17.68 11.46
C HIS A 66 11.93 16.80 10.20
N ALA A 67 13.05 16.14 9.90
CA ALA A 67 13.20 15.30 8.71
C ALA A 67 12.22 14.11 8.71
N GLY A 68 12.09 13.38 9.83
CA GLY A 68 11.14 12.27 9.96
C GLY A 68 9.68 12.71 9.82
N SER A 69 9.34 13.89 10.34
CA SER A 69 8.00 14.47 10.19
C SER A 69 7.69 14.87 8.75
N GLU A 70 8.64 15.46 8.03
CA GLU A 70 8.47 15.85 6.62
C GLU A 70 8.33 14.64 5.71
N ILE A 71 9.15 13.60 5.92
CA ILE A 71 9.03 12.33 5.20
C ILE A 71 7.68 11.68 5.49
N GLY A 72 7.25 11.65 6.75
CA GLY A 72 5.96 11.11 7.15
C GLY A 72 4.78 11.83 6.49
N LEU A 73 4.81 13.17 6.45
CA LEU A 73 3.80 13.96 5.73
C LEU A 73 3.83 13.69 4.23
N GLY A 74 5.02 13.57 3.65
CA GLY A 74 5.22 13.22 2.24
C GLY A 74 4.60 11.88 1.87
N LEU A 75 4.70 10.87 2.74
CA LEU A 75 4.06 9.57 2.55
C LEU A 75 2.53 9.65 2.64
N ILE A 76 1.99 10.33 3.65
CA ILE A 76 0.54 10.46 3.84
C ILE A 76 -0.13 11.16 2.64
N PHE A 77 0.44 12.27 2.17
CA PHE A 77 -0.13 13.03 1.05
C PHE A 77 0.30 12.51 -0.32
N GLY A 78 1.45 11.84 -0.40
CA GLY A 78 1.98 11.24 -1.61
C GLY A 78 1.06 10.15 -2.17
N GLU A 79 0.52 9.30 -1.30
CA GLU A 79 -0.36 8.19 -1.68
C GLU A 79 -1.60 8.63 -2.50
N PRO A 80 -2.45 9.58 -2.02
CA PRO A 80 -3.54 10.12 -2.82
C PRO A 80 -3.08 10.83 -4.10
N PHE A 81 -1.96 11.55 -4.03
CA PHE A 81 -1.44 12.28 -5.18
C PHE A 81 -0.96 11.33 -6.29
N MET A 82 -0.21 10.29 -5.94
CA MET A 82 0.25 9.25 -6.88
C MET A 82 -0.92 8.48 -7.48
N THR A 83 -1.90 8.10 -6.65
CA THR A 83 -3.09 7.37 -7.12
C THR A 83 -3.91 8.21 -8.11
N SER A 84 -4.14 9.48 -7.78
CA SER A 84 -4.95 10.38 -8.62
C SER A 84 -4.26 10.80 -9.93
N SER A 85 -2.93 10.99 -9.90
CA SER A 85 -2.17 11.49 -11.06
C SER A 85 -1.63 10.37 -11.94
N ILE A 86 -0.93 9.38 -11.38
CA ILE A 86 -0.23 8.32 -12.13
C ILE A 86 -1.14 7.10 -12.29
N SER A 87 -1.66 6.55 -11.20
CA SER A 87 -2.37 5.26 -11.25
C SER A 87 -3.63 5.33 -12.11
N TYR A 88 -4.52 6.29 -11.86
CA TYR A 88 -5.74 6.44 -12.67
C TYR A 88 -5.46 6.88 -14.11
N PHE A 89 -4.41 7.68 -14.35
CA PHE A 89 -3.99 8.02 -15.71
C PHE A 89 -3.54 6.78 -16.49
N LEU A 90 -2.71 5.92 -15.89
CA LEU A 90 -2.23 4.69 -16.52
C LEU A 90 -3.36 3.69 -16.76
N VAL A 91 -4.30 3.55 -15.81
CA VAL A 91 -5.49 2.72 -15.98
C VAL A 91 -6.35 3.23 -17.13
N LEU A 92 -6.60 4.55 -17.19
CA LEU A 92 -7.35 5.17 -18.27
C LEU A 92 -6.65 4.95 -19.62
N LEU A 93 -5.34 5.18 -19.69
CA LEU A 93 -4.53 4.97 -20.89
C LEU A 93 -4.58 3.51 -21.35
N ALA A 94 -4.43 2.55 -20.43
CA ALA A 94 -4.51 1.13 -20.73
C ALA A 94 -5.87 0.75 -21.31
N VAL A 95 -6.96 1.26 -20.74
CA VAL A 95 -8.33 1.03 -21.25
C VAL A 95 -8.49 1.66 -22.64
N LEU A 96 -8.06 2.91 -22.84
CA LEU A 96 -8.13 3.58 -24.14
C LEU A 96 -7.35 2.84 -25.22
N LEU A 97 -6.13 2.37 -24.92
CA LEU A 97 -5.32 1.56 -25.83
C LEU A 97 -5.98 0.22 -26.13
N ALA A 98 -6.55 -0.44 -25.13
CA ALA A 98 -7.22 -1.72 -25.32
C ALA A 98 -8.48 -1.58 -26.18
N VAL A 99 -9.23 -0.48 -26.05
CA VAL A 99 -10.37 -0.15 -26.93
C VAL A 99 -9.89 0.19 -28.34
N ALA A 100 -8.85 1.01 -28.48
CA ALA A 100 -8.29 1.40 -29.78
C ALA A 100 -7.71 0.20 -30.56
N LEU A 101 -7.16 -0.79 -29.85
CA LEU A 101 -6.65 -2.04 -30.42
C LEU A 101 -7.74 -3.10 -30.61
N HIS A 102 -9.02 -2.75 -30.41
CA HIS A 102 -10.17 -3.66 -30.48
C HIS A 102 -10.03 -4.92 -29.59
N ARG A 103 -9.25 -4.82 -28.50
CA ARG A 103 -9.07 -5.91 -27.51
C ARG A 103 -10.21 -5.98 -26.49
N ILE A 104 -10.96 -4.89 -26.34
CA ILE A 104 -12.14 -4.81 -25.47
C ILE A 104 -13.31 -4.30 -26.32
N ALA A 105 -14.40 -5.05 -26.38
CA ALA A 105 -15.61 -4.61 -27.06
C ALA A 105 -16.36 -3.54 -26.24
N PRO A 106 -17.04 -2.57 -26.88
CA PRO A 106 -17.88 -1.61 -26.18
C PRO A 106 -18.90 -2.34 -25.29
N GLY A 107 -18.87 -2.10 -23.98
CA GLY A 107 -19.78 -2.73 -23.01
C GLY A 107 -19.25 -3.94 -22.25
N GLN A 108 -18.01 -4.41 -22.51
CA GLN A 108 -17.36 -5.46 -21.68
C GLN A 108 -16.74 -4.92 -20.38
N LEU A 109 -16.69 -3.60 -20.21
CA LEU A 109 -16.34 -2.96 -18.93
C LEU A 109 -17.51 -3.15 -17.96
N SER A 110 -17.50 -4.28 -17.25
CA SER A 110 -18.46 -4.53 -16.18
C SER A 110 -17.99 -3.85 -14.89
N PHE A 111 -18.85 -3.01 -14.32
CA PHE A 111 -18.60 -2.43 -13.01
C PHE A 111 -19.14 -3.41 -11.96
N ASN A 112 -18.24 -3.99 -11.15
CA ASN A 112 -18.68 -4.91 -10.11
C ASN A 112 -19.50 -4.15 -9.08
N ARG A 113 -20.80 -4.46 -8.99
CA ARG A 113 -21.75 -3.74 -8.13
C ARG A 113 -21.40 -3.90 -6.64
N SER A 114 -20.66 -4.96 -6.29
CA SER A 114 -20.14 -5.23 -4.95
C SER A 114 -19.12 -4.17 -4.49
N LEU A 115 -18.43 -3.51 -5.42
CA LEU A 115 -17.46 -2.45 -5.11
C LEU A 115 -18.12 -1.09 -4.84
N ARG A 116 -19.44 -0.96 -5.03
CA ARG A 116 -20.16 0.31 -4.83
C ARG A 116 -20.12 0.79 -3.38
N ILE A 117 -20.28 -0.12 -2.42
CA ILE A 117 -20.26 0.24 -0.98
C ILE A 117 -18.86 0.68 -0.55
N PRO A 118 -17.78 -0.08 -0.82
CA PRO A 118 -16.40 0.38 -0.59
C PRO A 118 -16.11 1.74 -1.22
N PHE A 119 -16.48 1.92 -2.48
CA PHE A 119 -16.22 3.17 -3.20
C PHE A 119 -16.92 4.36 -2.55
N LEU A 120 -18.21 4.22 -2.21
CA LEU A 120 -18.97 5.30 -1.55
C LEU A 120 -18.38 5.63 -0.18
N PHE A 121 -17.97 4.62 0.58
CA PHE A 121 -17.36 4.79 1.89
C PHE A 121 -16.07 5.63 1.80
N VAL A 122 -15.17 5.26 0.89
CA VAL A 122 -13.92 6.01 0.67
C VAL A 122 -14.20 7.40 0.14
N PHE A 123 -15.08 7.55 -0.85
CA PHE A 123 -15.39 8.84 -1.46
C PHE A 123 -15.94 9.86 -0.44
N VAL A 124 -16.79 9.42 0.49
CA VAL A 124 -17.37 10.29 1.52
C VAL A 124 -16.39 10.58 2.66
N LEU A 125 -15.60 9.60 3.07
CA LEU A 125 -14.70 9.75 4.22
C LEU A 125 -13.36 10.41 3.88
N PHE A 126 -12.87 10.24 2.66
CA PHE A 126 -11.56 10.75 2.26
C PHE A 126 -11.42 12.27 2.43
N PRO A 127 -12.39 13.12 2.04
CA PRO A 127 -12.32 14.56 2.31
C PRO A 127 -12.26 14.91 3.81
N LEU A 128 -12.84 14.06 4.66
CA LEU A 128 -12.86 14.27 6.11
C LEU A 128 -11.44 14.18 6.71
N VAL A 129 -10.51 13.47 6.05
CA VAL A 129 -9.10 13.39 6.46
C VAL A 129 -8.39 14.75 6.41
N LEU A 130 -8.90 15.71 5.65
CA LEU A 130 -8.32 17.06 5.57
C LEU A 130 -8.61 17.92 6.82
N VAL A 131 -9.71 17.64 7.53
CA VAL A 131 -10.12 18.41 8.71
C VAL A 131 -9.04 18.46 9.81
N PRO A 132 -8.42 17.34 10.26
CA PRO A 132 -7.35 17.38 11.26
C PRO A 132 -6.09 18.09 10.76
N GLY A 133 -5.90 18.22 9.44
CA GLY A 133 -4.80 18.98 8.84
C GLY A 133 -5.04 20.50 8.82
N ILE A 134 -6.29 20.95 8.85
CA ILE A 134 -6.65 22.39 8.86
C ILE A 134 -6.89 22.86 10.31
N VAL A 135 -7.57 22.04 11.10
CA VAL A 135 -7.98 22.38 12.47
C VAL A 135 -6.99 21.79 13.47
N HIS A 136 -6.17 22.66 14.05
CA HIS A 136 -5.08 22.31 14.97
C HIS A 136 -5.57 22.15 16.42
N VAL A 137 -6.65 21.40 16.62
CA VAL A 137 -7.21 21.10 17.96
C VAL A 137 -6.95 19.64 18.27
N ALA A 138 -6.06 19.37 19.24
CA ALA A 138 -5.63 18.01 19.58
C ALA A 138 -6.81 17.07 19.91
N ALA A 139 -7.79 17.54 20.67
CA ALA A 139 -8.98 16.76 21.00
C ALA A 139 -9.77 16.34 19.75
N LEU A 140 -9.88 17.23 18.76
CA LEU A 140 -10.53 16.92 17.49
C LEU A 140 -9.71 15.91 16.69
N GLN A 141 -8.39 16.10 16.59
CA GLN A 141 -7.50 15.19 15.87
C GLN A 141 -7.55 13.76 16.44
N TYR A 142 -7.50 13.61 17.77
CA TYR A 142 -7.65 12.30 18.43
C TYR A 142 -9.05 11.71 18.23
N ALA A 143 -10.11 12.52 18.35
CA ALA A 143 -11.48 12.08 18.11
C ALA A 143 -11.68 11.59 16.67
N MET A 144 -11.10 12.29 15.69
CA MET A 144 -11.16 11.91 14.29
C MET A 144 -10.34 10.66 14.00
N GLY A 145 -9.16 10.51 14.59
CA GLY A 145 -8.37 9.27 14.50
C GLY A 145 -9.15 8.06 15.03
N ALA A 146 -9.77 8.20 16.21
CA ALA A 146 -10.64 7.16 16.78
C ALA A 146 -11.86 6.86 15.89
N LEU A 147 -12.48 7.91 15.32
CA LEU A 147 -13.59 7.78 14.38
C LEU A 147 -13.17 7.01 13.12
N PHE A 148 -12.02 7.33 12.52
CA PHE A 148 -11.52 6.63 11.32
C PHE A 148 -11.23 5.16 11.60
N ILE A 149 -10.64 4.83 12.75
CA ILE A 149 -10.44 3.44 13.16
C ILE A 149 -11.78 2.72 13.31
N ALA A 150 -12.75 3.33 14.01
CA ALA A 150 -14.08 2.75 14.21
C ALA A 150 -14.82 2.53 12.88
N LEU A 151 -14.75 3.50 11.98
CA LEU A 151 -15.30 3.43 10.62
C LEU A 151 -14.63 2.34 9.81
N TYR A 152 -13.30 2.22 9.86
CA TYR A 152 -12.57 1.17 9.17
C TYR A 152 -12.95 -0.24 9.67
N VAL A 153 -13.13 -0.41 10.99
CA VAL A 153 -13.64 -1.67 11.56
C VAL A 153 -15.06 -1.97 11.08
N LEU A 154 -15.94 -0.96 11.01
CA LEU A 154 -17.30 -1.12 10.51
C LEU A 154 -17.32 -1.48 9.01
N TYR A 155 -16.42 -0.88 8.23
CA TYR A 155 -16.21 -1.21 6.83
C TYR A 155 -15.79 -2.68 6.65
N ILE A 156 -14.76 -3.13 7.38
CA ILE A 156 -14.31 -4.54 7.37
C ILE A 156 -15.48 -5.48 7.66
N ARG A 157 -16.28 -5.20 8.70
CA ARG A 157 -17.44 -6.02 9.06
C ARG A 157 -18.49 -6.07 7.97
N THR A 158 -18.73 -4.95 7.30
CA THR A 158 -19.72 -4.86 6.22
C THR A 158 -19.29 -5.70 5.02
N VAL A 159 -18.02 -5.57 4.60
CA VAL A 159 -17.47 -6.31 3.46
C VAL A 159 -17.36 -7.81 3.75
N MET A 160 -17.00 -8.20 4.98
CA MET A 160 -16.94 -9.61 5.37
C MET A 160 -18.31 -10.31 5.35
N GLY A 161 -19.41 -9.53 5.41
CA GLY A 161 -20.78 -10.03 5.27
C GLY A 161 -21.19 -10.35 3.83
N GLU A 162 -20.49 -9.81 2.82
CA GLU A 162 -20.79 -10.05 1.40
C GLU A 162 -20.12 -11.34 0.91
N LYS A 163 -20.94 -12.34 0.55
CA LYS A 163 -20.49 -13.60 -0.07
C LYS A 163 -20.68 -13.51 -1.58
N THR A 164 -19.67 -13.01 -2.29
CA THR A 164 -19.70 -13.02 -3.76
C THR A 164 -18.98 -14.26 -4.28
N ALA A 165 -19.69 -15.08 -5.06
CA ALA A 165 -19.21 -16.33 -5.65
C ALA A 165 -18.46 -16.09 -6.96
N GLU A 166 -17.46 -15.21 -6.96
CA GLU A 166 -16.57 -15.04 -8.12
C GLU A 166 -15.36 -15.96 -7.98
N ILE A 167 -15.11 -16.75 -9.02
CA ILE A 167 -14.00 -17.71 -9.10
C ILE A 167 -12.78 -16.96 -9.64
N HIS A 168 -11.74 -16.81 -8.82
CA HIS A 168 -10.47 -16.21 -9.21
C HIS A 168 -9.39 -17.28 -9.40
N PRO A 169 -8.33 -16.99 -10.20
CA PRO A 169 -7.17 -17.86 -10.29
C PRO A 169 -6.46 -17.92 -8.92
N PRO A 170 -5.84 -19.07 -8.58
CA PRO A 170 -5.11 -19.23 -7.33
C PRO A 170 -3.98 -18.21 -7.22
N ALA A 171 -3.65 -17.80 -5.98
CA ALA A 171 -2.53 -16.88 -5.75
C ALA A 171 -1.24 -17.45 -6.35
N GLU A 172 -0.38 -16.56 -6.88
CA GLU A 172 0.93 -16.96 -7.36
C GLU A 172 1.76 -17.54 -6.22
N GLU A 173 2.55 -18.58 -6.51
CA GLU A 173 3.42 -19.17 -5.49
C GLU A 173 4.46 -18.16 -4.99
N PRO A 174 4.93 -18.29 -3.73
CA PRO A 174 5.98 -17.43 -3.21
C PRO A 174 7.18 -17.43 -4.15
N LEU A 175 7.65 -16.26 -4.57
CA LEU A 175 8.79 -16.10 -5.49
C LEU A 175 10.05 -16.84 -5.01
N ILE A 176 10.21 -17.00 -3.70
CA ILE A 176 11.33 -17.75 -3.10
C ILE A 176 11.24 -19.28 -3.36
N ASN A 177 10.11 -19.81 -3.83
CA ASN A 177 9.95 -21.24 -4.20
C ASN A 177 10.90 -21.66 -5.33
N VAL A 178 11.44 -20.71 -6.11
CA VAL A 178 12.51 -20.99 -7.07
C VAL A 178 13.80 -21.45 -6.38
N LEU A 179 13.99 -21.12 -5.09
CA LEU A 179 15.22 -21.31 -4.33
C LEU A 179 15.06 -22.18 -3.06
N LEU A 180 13.86 -22.30 -2.48
CA LEU A 180 13.61 -22.94 -1.17
C LEU A 180 12.33 -23.80 -1.15
N ASP A 181 12.32 -24.78 -0.24
CA ASP A 181 11.31 -25.85 -0.15
C ASP A 181 9.89 -25.36 0.25
N ARG A 182 8.86 -26.01 -0.29
CA ARG A 182 7.50 -25.45 -0.52
C ARG A 182 6.64 -25.19 0.73
N ARG A 183 6.98 -25.78 1.88
CA ARG A 183 6.08 -25.79 3.06
C ARG A 183 6.20 -24.56 3.97
N TYR A 184 7.37 -23.93 4.02
CA TYR A 184 7.63 -22.77 4.90
C TYR A 184 8.11 -21.53 4.12
N SER A 185 8.23 -21.64 2.80
CA SER A 185 8.75 -20.59 1.93
C SER A 185 8.03 -19.26 2.09
N ALA A 186 6.70 -19.26 2.19
CA ALA A 186 5.92 -18.04 2.38
C ALA A 186 6.24 -17.32 3.70
N PHE A 187 6.38 -18.04 4.81
CA PHE A 187 6.72 -17.46 6.11
C PHE A 187 8.17 -16.96 6.15
N ILE A 188 9.09 -17.69 5.52
CA ILE A 188 10.50 -17.31 5.41
C ILE A 188 10.63 -16.06 4.53
N GLN A 189 9.96 -16.03 3.38
CA GLN A 189 9.95 -14.87 2.48
C GLN A 189 9.31 -13.66 3.15
N LEU A 190 8.24 -13.86 3.91
CA LEU A 190 7.60 -12.80 4.69
C LEU A 190 8.57 -12.21 5.72
N ALA A 191 9.24 -13.05 6.51
CA ALA A 191 10.21 -12.59 7.50
C ALA A 191 11.41 -11.89 6.85
N LEU A 192 11.95 -12.47 5.78
CA LEU A 192 13.08 -11.90 5.04
C LEU A 192 12.72 -10.56 4.40
N SER A 193 11.58 -10.47 3.74
CA SER A 193 11.12 -9.23 3.12
C SER A 193 10.85 -8.14 4.15
N ALA A 194 10.28 -8.47 5.31
CA ALA A 194 10.11 -7.52 6.40
C ALA A 194 11.46 -6.99 6.95
N ILE A 195 12.46 -7.87 7.09
CA ILE A 195 13.82 -7.47 7.51
C ILE A 195 14.46 -6.55 6.46
N LEU A 196 14.40 -6.93 5.18
CA LEU A 196 14.95 -6.12 4.10
C LEU A 196 14.23 -4.78 3.98
N LEU A 197 12.91 -4.75 4.19
CA LEU A 197 12.13 -3.52 4.21
C LEU A 197 12.55 -2.60 5.34
N TYR A 198 12.78 -3.13 6.55
CA TYR A 198 13.28 -2.35 7.68
C TYR A 198 14.66 -1.73 7.37
N PHE A 199 15.63 -2.53 6.93
CA PHE A 199 16.97 -2.02 6.62
C PHE A 199 16.97 -1.08 5.41
N GLY A 200 16.20 -1.39 4.37
CA GLY A 200 16.02 -0.55 3.19
C GLY A 200 15.40 0.80 3.54
N SER A 201 14.39 0.81 4.42
CA SER A 201 13.74 2.05 4.88
C SER A 201 14.72 2.94 5.66
N ASN A 202 15.50 2.37 6.59
CA ASN A 202 16.51 3.13 7.33
C ASN A 202 17.54 3.73 6.38
N LEU A 203 18.12 2.92 5.49
CA LEU A 203 19.09 3.40 4.51
C LEU A 203 18.51 4.50 3.60
N MET A 204 17.25 4.39 3.23
CA MET A 204 16.56 5.38 2.41
C MET A 204 16.42 6.71 3.14
N ILE A 205 15.98 6.68 4.40
CA ILE A 205 15.80 7.89 5.21
C ILE A 205 17.15 8.57 5.48
N ASP A 206 18.17 7.80 5.87
CA ASP A 206 19.54 8.30 6.04
C ASP A 206 20.07 8.97 4.76
N SER A 207 19.80 8.37 3.60
CA SER A 207 20.23 8.90 2.31
C SER A 207 19.48 10.19 1.95
N ILE A 208 18.18 10.28 2.24
CA ILE A 208 17.38 11.49 2.05
C ILE A 208 17.90 12.61 2.94
N GLU A 209 18.20 12.32 4.21
CA GLU A 209 18.72 13.30 5.16
C GLU A 209 20.08 13.82 4.71
N ALA A 210 21.00 12.94 4.33
CA ALA A 210 22.33 13.32 3.82
C ALA A 210 22.27 14.20 2.56
N LEU A 211 21.29 13.95 1.67
CA LEU A 211 21.02 14.77 0.50
C LEU A 211 20.41 16.14 0.86
N SER A 212 19.49 16.16 1.83
CA SER A 212 18.80 17.38 2.28
C SER A 212 19.73 18.33 3.05
N SER A 213 20.63 17.78 3.86
CA SER A 213 21.58 18.56 4.67
C SER A 213 22.78 19.12 3.89
N GLY A 214 22.83 18.93 2.57
CA GLY A 214 23.90 19.47 1.71
C GLY A 214 25.21 18.68 1.77
N GLY A 215 25.17 17.37 2.06
CA GLY A 215 26.33 16.47 2.07
C GLY A 215 26.94 16.23 0.67
N LEU A 216 27.53 17.28 0.10
CA LEU A 216 28.52 17.20 -0.96
C LEU A 216 29.86 17.68 -0.39
N SER A 217 30.54 16.77 0.30
CA SER A 217 32.00 16.79 0.43
C SER A 217 32.51 15.37 0.26
#